data_AF-A0A6A4X340-F1
#
_entry.id   AF-A0A6A4X340-F1
#
_cell.length_a   1.000
_cell.length_b   1.000
_cell.length_c   1.000
_cell.angle_alpha   90.00
_cell.angle_beta   90.00
_cell.angle_gamma   90.00
#
_symmetry.space_group_name_H-M   'P 1'
#
loop_
_entity.id
_entity.type
_entity.pdbx_description
1 polymer ?
#
loop_
_entity_poly.entity_id
_entity_poly.type
_entity_poly.pdbx_seq_one_letter_code
_entity_poly.pdbx_strand_id
1 'polypeptide(L)'
;MPEASFDLTYRLVGVVSHYGSATHSGHYVSDVYSVGRDRWFHYDDRRVSCVDEADVLGEAGHQRNGYIFFYLHKDLCDQVVSVEEAGGAL
;
A
#
# COMPACT_ATOMS: atom_id res chain seq x y z
N MET A 1 34.41 -7.18 -13.27
CA MET A 1 33.05 -7.69 -12.99
C MET A 1 32.16 -6.48 -12.86
N PRO A 2 31.11 -6.30 -13.69
CA PRO A 2 30.18 -5.21 -13.45
C PRO A 2 29.41 -5.55 -12.17
N GLU A 3 29.44 -4.67 -11.18
CA GLU A 3 28.55 -4.79 -10.04
C GLU A 3 27.12 -4.64 -10.55
N ALA A 4 26.29 -5.65 -10.30
CA ALA A 4 24.86 -5.51 -10.49
C ALA A 4 24.39 -4.44 -9.49
N SER A 5 24.09 -3.24 -9.98
CA SER A 5 23.34 -2.27 -9.22
C SER A 5 21.92 -2.82 -9.05
N PHE A 6 21.71 -3.60 -8.01
CA PHE A 6 20.36 -3.98 -7.61
C PHE A 6 19.67 -2.70 -7.17
N ASP A 7 18.65 -2.29 -7.92
CA ASP A 7 17.81 -1.17 -7.53
C ASP A 7 16.99 -1.60 -6.31
N LEU A 8 17.48 -1.29 -5.12
CA LEU A 8 16.84 -1.59 -3.84
C LEU A 8 15.68 -0.63 -3.55
N THR A 9 14.96 -0.20 -4.58
CA THR A 9 13.83 0.71 -4.44
C THR A 9 12.56 -0.07 -4.13
N TYR A 10 11.93 0.32 -3.03
CA TYR A 10 10.66 -0.23 -2.59
C TYR A 10 9.55 0.80 -2.71
N ARG A 11 8.33 0.34 -2.99
CA ARG A 11 7.11 1.14 -2.93
C ARG A 11 6.29 0.73 -1.71
N LEU A 12 5.75 1.71 -0.99
CA LEU A 12 4.76 1.43 0.05
C LEU A 12 3.47 0.95 -0.61
N VAL A 13 3.00 -0.23 -0.21
CA VAL A 13 1.79 -0.84 -0.78
C VAL A 13 0.70 -1.10 0.26
N GLY A 14 1.01 -0.97 1.55
CA GLY A 14 0.04 -1.16 2.60
C GLY A 14 0.42 -0.44 3.87
N VAL A 15 -0.56 0.16 4.53
CA VAL A 15 -0.43 0.82 5.83
C VAL A 15 -1.56 0.31 6.70
N VAL A 16 -1.21 -0.28 7.85
CA VAL A 16 -2.19 -0.65 8.87
C VAL A 16 -2.08 0.37 9.98
N SER A 17 -3.19 1.07 10.22
CA SER A 17 -3.27 2.10 11.26
C SER A 17 -4.05 1.60 12.45
N HIS A 18 -3.56 1.90 13.65
CA HIS A 18 -4.20 1.55 14.90
C HIS A 18 -4.74 2.81 15.57
N TYR A 19 -6.06 2.86 15.76
CA TYR A 19 -6.75 3.92 16.48
C TYR A 19 -7.13 3.41 17.86
N GLY A 20 -6.25 3.62 18.83
CA GLY A 20 -6.48 3.25 20.21
C GLY A 20 -5.34 3.73 21.09
N SER A 21 -5.64 4.02 22.36
CA SER A 21 -4.63 4.42 23.35
C SER A 21 -3.96 3.23 24.04
N ALA A 22 -4.53 2.03 23.92
CA ALA A 22 -4.04 0.81 24.54
C ALA A 22 -3.63 -0.23 23.50
N THR A 23 -2.60 -1.03 23.79
CA THR A 23 -2.10 -2.06 22.85
C THR A 23 -3.03 -3.27 22.70
N HIS A 24 -4.00 -3.45 23.61
CA HIS A 24 -4.94 -4.58 23.63
C HIS A 24 -6.38 -4.17 23.26
N SER A 25 -6.62 -2.89 22.97
CA SER A 25 -7.93 -2.39 22.54
C SER A 25 -7.80 -1.19 21.62
N GLY A 26 -8.68 -1.11 20.64
CA GLY A 26 -8.66 -0.06 19.62
C GLY A 26 -9.25 -0.59 18.33
N HIS A 27 -9.06 0.18 17.26
CA HIS A 27 -9.58 -0.14 15.94
C HIS A 27 -8.45 -0.20 14.92
N TYR A 28 -8.38 -1.30 14.17
CA TYR A 28 -7.39 -1.46 13.12
C TYR A 28 -8.06 -1.27 11.76
N VAL A 29 -7.52 -0.37 10.96
CA VAL A 29 -7.91 -0.19 9.56
C VAL A 29 -6.67 -0.38 8.68
N SER A 30 -6.89 -0.64 7.40
CA SER A 30 -5.79 -0.79 6.45
C SER A 30 -6.01 0.05 5.21
N ASP A 31 -5.02 0.85 4.83
CA ASP A 31 -4.91 1.43 3.50
C ASP A 31 -4.05 0.50 2.65
N VAL A 32 -4.56 0.07 1.49
CA VAL A 32 -3.85 -0.85 0.58
C VAL A 32 -3.81 -0.27 -0.82
N TYR A 33 -2.63 -0.26 -1.40
CA TYR A 33 -2.41 0.16 -2.78
C TYR A 33 -2.60 -1.03 -3.71
N SER A 34 -3.54 -0.88 -4.65
CA SER A 34 -3.73 -1.81 -5.74
C SER A 34 -2.83 -1.38 -6.90
N VAL A 35 -1.72 -2.10 -7.08
CA VAL A 35 -0.71 -1.80 -8.11
C VAL A 35 -1.33 -1.79 -9.51
N GLY A 36 -2.15 -2.78 -9.85
CA GLY A 36 -2.75 -2.86 -11.17
C GLY A 36 -3.86 -1.84 -11.45
N ARG A 37 -4.46 -1.25 -10.41
CA ARG A 37 -5.44 -0.15 -10.53
C ARG A 37 -4.83 1.23 -10.31
N ASP A 38 -3.54 1.30 -10.00
CA ASP A 38 -2.82 2.50 -9.58
C ASP A 38 -3.61 3.36 -8.57
N ARG A 39 -4.13 2.72 -7.52
CA ARG A 39 -5.10 3.36 -6.61
C ARG A 39 -5.04 2.80 -5.19
N TRP A 40 -5.26 3.67 -4.22
CA TRP A 40 -5.37 3.30 -2.82
C TRP A 40 -6.82 3.02 -2.41
N PHE A 41 -6.97 2.05 -1.51
CA PHE A 41 -8.24 1.67 -0.92
C PHE A 41 -8.10 1.61 0.60
N HIS A 42 -9.00 2.29 1.29
CA HIS A 42 -9.13 2.26 2.73
C HIS A 42 -10.13 1.19 3.13
N TYR A 43 -9.69 0.27 3.99
CA TYR A 43 -10.45 -0.85 4.52
C TYR A 43 -10.71 -0.63 6.00
N ASP A 44 -11.96 -0.31 6.31
CA ASP A 44 -12.52 -0.14 7.64
C ASP A 44 -13.58 -1.23 7.87
N ASP A 45 -13.14 -2.38 8.38
CA ASP A 45 -13.94 -3.60 8.54
C ASP A 45 -14.69 -4.02 7.26
N ARG A 46 -15.99 -3.70 7.20
CA ARG A 46 -16.89 -4.04 6.09
C ARG A 46 -16.97 -2.92 5.05
N ARG A 47 -16.42 -1.75 5.35
CA ARG A 47 -16.44 -0.58 4.50
C ARG A 47 -15.13 -0.50 3.73
N VAL A 48 -15.26 -0.36 2.42
CA VAL A 48 -14.12 -0.17 1.53
C VAL A 48 -14.37 1.09 0.74
N SER A 49 -13.41 2.01 0.76
CA SER A 49 -13.48 3.26 0.01
C SER A 49 -12.20 3.49 -0.78
N CYS A 50 -12.33 4.02 -1.98
CA CYS A 50 -11.19 4.57 -2.72
C CYS A 50 -10.71 5.84 -2.02
N VAL A 51 -9.39 5.98 -1.84
CA VAL A 51 -8.76 7.16 -1.25
C VAL A 51 -7.59 7.59 -2.14
N ASP A 52 -7.26 8.87 -2.11
CA ASP A 52 -6.13 9.38 -2.88
C ASP A 52 -4.82 9.08 -2.16
N GLU A 53 -3.73 8.91 -2.92
CA GLU A 53 -2.41 8.64 -2.36
C GLU A 53 -1.95 9.77 -1.40
N ALA A 54 -2.36 11.01 -1.67
CA ALA A 54 -2.11 12.15 -0.79
C ALA A 54 -2.84 12.04 0.56
N ASP A 55 -4.00 11.40 0.63
CA ASP A 55 -4.74 11.18 1.88
C ASP A 55 -4.11 10.06 2.72
N VAL A 56 -3.43 9.11 2.05
CA VAL A 56 -2.72 8.01 2.72
C VAL A 56 -1.30 8.41 3.14
N LEU A 57 -0.57 9.15 2.29
CA LEU A 57 0.86 9.46 2.47
C LEU A 57 1.15 10.91 2.87
N GLY A 58 0.19 11.82 2.76
CA GLY A 58 0.37 13.25 3.02
C GLY A 58 0.55 13.56 4.51
N GLU A 59 1.08 14.74 4.85
CA GLU A 59 1.48 15.06 6.24
C GLU A 59 0.37 14.88 7.29
N ALA A 60 -0.91 14.99 6.92
CA ALA A 60 -2.07 14.78 7.78
C ALA A 60 -2.81 13.46 7.50
N GLY A 61 -2.21 12.56 6.73
CA GLY A 61 -2.81 11.33 6.25
C GLY A 61 -2.84 10.20 7.27
N HIS A 62 -3.42 9.08 6.84
CA HIS A 62 -3.65 7.91 7.69
C HIS A 62 -2.36 7.26 8.21
N GLN A 63 -1.24 7.41 7.50
CA GLN A 63 0.06 6.88 7.89
C GLN A 63 0.62 7.47 9.19
N ARG A 64 0.10 8.61 9.66
CA ARG A 64 0.48 9.16 10.99
C ARG A 64 0.19 8.22 12.15
N ASN A 65 -0.89 7.45 12.05
CA ASN A 65 -1.24 6.43 13.03
C ASN A 65 -0.84 5.03 12.55
N GLY A 66 0.05 4.97 11.54
CA GLY A 66 0.54 3.74 10.96
C GLY A 66 1.32 2.93 11.99
N TYR A 67 0.85 1.71 12.22
CA TYR A 67 1.43 0.74 13.12
C TYR A 67 2.29 -0.29 12.37
N ILE A 68 1.83 -0.73 11.19
CA ILE A 68 2.55 -1.69 10.32
C ILE A 68 2.57 -1.15 8.89
N PHE A 69 3.72 -1.28 8.23
CA PHE A 69 3.93 -0.83 6.85
C PHE A 69 4.40 -1.98 5.98
N PHE A 70 3.77 -2.15 4.82
CA PHE A 70 4.12 -3.15 3.83
C PHE A 70 4.75 -2.47 2.62
N TYR A 71 5.94 -2.93 2.27
CA TYR A 71 6.69 -2.44 1.13
C TYR A 71 6.90 -3.58 0.13
N LEU A 72 6.74 -3.26 -1.16
CA LEU A 72 6.99 -4.18 -2.26
C LEU A 72 8.18 -3.68 -3.08
N HIS A 73 9.06 -4.59 -3.50
CA HIS A 73 10.17 -4.25 -4.39
C HIS A 73 9.62 -3.74 -5.72
N LYS A 74 10.19 -2.66 -6.28
CA LYS A 74 9.66 -2.06 -7.52
C LYS A 74 9.58 -3.04 -8.68
N ASP A 75 10.60 -3.87 -8.88
CA ASP A 75 10.58 -4.91 -9.92
C ASP A 75 9.36 -5.85 -9.83
N LEU A 76 8.84 -6.10 -8.62
CA LEU A 76 7.64 -6.90 -8.42
C LEU A 76 6.37 -6.10 -8.72
N CYS A 77 6.35 -4.80 -8.40
CA CYS A 77 5.25 -3.92 -8.81
C CYS A 77 5.12 -3.90 -10.33
N ASP A 78 6.22 -3.74 -11.06
CA ASP A 78 6.23 -3.66 -12.52
C ASP A 78 5.76 -4.98 -13.17
N GLN A 79 6.11 -6.12 -12.56
CA GLN A 79 5.60 -7.43 -12.96
C GLN A 79 4.08 -7.55 -12.76
N VAL A 80 3.54 -7.05 -11.64
CA VAL A 80 2.10 -7.08 -11.38
C VAL A 80 1.33 -6.25 -12.41
N VAL A 81 1.82 -5.06 -12.76
CA VAL A 81 1.24 -4.24 -13.84
C VAL A 81 1.23 -5.02 -15.17
N SER A 82 2.35 -5.67 -15.50
CA SER A 82 2.50 -6.42 -16.75
C SER A 82 1.55 -7.64 -16.85
N VAL A 83 1.24 -8.27 -15.72
CA VAL A 83 0.33 -9.44 -15.66
C VAL A 83 -1.13 -9.02 -15.79
N GLU A 84 -1.56 -7.92 -15.17
CA GLU A 84 -2.95 -7.46 -15.28
C GLU A 84 -3.28 -6.92 -16.68
N GLU A 85 -2.35 -6.24 -17.34
CA GLU A 85 -2.49 -5.81 -18.74
C GLU A 85 -2.63 -7.00 -19.71
N ALA A 86 -1.89 -8.09 -19.46
CA ALA A 86 -2.00 -9.32 -20.24
C ALA A 86 -3.31 -10.10 -19.97
N GLY A 87 -3.89 -9.95 -18.77
CA GLY A 87 -5.15 -10.60 -18.37
C GLY A 87 -6.42 -9.86 -18.81
N GLY A 88 -6.32 -8.61 -19.25
CA GLY A 88 -7.45 -7.78 -19.70
C GLY A 88 -7.86 -7.96 -21.17
N ALA A 89 -7.21 -8.84 -21.92
CA ALA A 89 -7.38 -9.00 -23.38
C ALA A 89 -8.28 -10.18 -23.81
N LEU A 90 -9.21 -10.65 -22.96
CA LEU A 90 -10.17 -11.73 -23.29
C LEU A 90 -11.62 -11.24 -23.31
#